data_AF-A0A7H4PQE6-F1
#
_entry.id   AF-A0A7H4PQE6-F1
#
_cell.length_a   1.000
_cell.length_b   1.000
_cell.length_c   1.000
_cell.angle_alpha   90.00
_cell.angle_beta   90.00
_cell.angle_gamma   90.00
#
_symmetry.space_group_name_H-M   'P 1'
#
loop_
_entity.id
_entity.type
_entity.pdbx_description
1 polymer ?
#
loop_
_entity_poly.entity_id
_entity_poly.type
_entity_poly.pdbx_seq_one_letter_code
_entity_poly.pdbx_strand_id
1 'polypeptide(L)'
;MVKDNEKLLTGGIWCMITVNYFFEEGQKTSPFSLMTLKPIQMPNMDMEEVFTARTHFNRDQWIDVLLRSVGMEPANIEQRTKWHLITRMIPFVENNYNVCELGPRGTGKSHVYKECSPNSLLVSGGQTTVANLFYNMASRQIGLVGMWDVIAFDEVAGITFKDKDGVQIMKDYMASGSFSRGRDSIEGKASMVFVGNINQSVETLVKTSHLLAPFPAAMIDTAFFDRFHAYIPGWEIPKMRPEFFTNRYGLITDYLAEYMREMRKRSFSDAIDKFYKLGNNLNQRDVIAVRRTVSGLLKLLHPNGCYSKRGRPCLPDLRHGSPSSSQRTA
;
A
#
# COMPACT_ATOMS: atom_id res chain seq x y z
N MET A 1 11.49 17.38 25.64
CA MET A 1 10.10 16.86 25.53
C MET A 1 9.51 17.09 24.15
N VAL A 2 9.20 18.33 23.74
CA VAL A 2 8.64 18.59 22.40
C VAL A 2 9.69 18.51 21.30
N LYS A 3 10.92 19.00 21.54
CA LYS A 3 12.04 18.89 20.58
C LYS A 3 12.43 17.45 20.24
N ASP A 4 12.22 16.52 21.16
CA ASP A 4 12.51 15.09 20.96
C ASP A 4 11.40 14.38 20.16
N ASN A 5 10.29 15.08 19.89
CA ASN A 5 9.08 14.56 19.26
C ASN A 5 8.54 15.58 18.24
N GLU A 6 9.37 15.95 17.26
CA GLU A 6 9.10 17.02 16.28
C GLU A 6 7.76 16.87 15.55
N LYS A 7 7.27 15.64 15.40
CA LYS A 7 5.99 15.36 14.76
C LYS A 7 4.79 15.90 15.56
N LEU A 8 4.88 16.10 16.88
CA LEU A 8 3.79 16.66 17.71
C LEU A 8 3.33 18.05 17.28
N LEU A 9 4.20 18.80 16.60
CA LEU A 9 3.92 20.17 16.16
C LEU A 9 3.51 20.26 14.68
N THR A 10 3.53 19.15 13.95
CA THR A 10 3.36 19.12 12.49
C THR A 10 2.22 18.21 12.02
N GLY A 11 1.73 17.30 12.87
CA GLY A 11 0.57 16.46 12.58
C GLY A 11 -0.17 16.11 13.86
N GLY A 12 -1.47 15.82 13.76
CA GLY A 12 -2.41 15.55 14.87
C GLY A 12 -2.08 14.30 15.69
N ILE A 13 -0.88 14.26 16.27
CA ILE A 13 -0.37 13.20 17.12
C ILE A 13 -1.02 13.33 18.48
N TRP A 14 -1.69 12.26 18.86
CA TRP A 14 -2.21 12.07 20.19
C TRP A 14 -1.04 11.86 21.15
N CYS A 15 -1.07 12.50 22.31
CA CYS A 15 -0.10 12.25 23.37
C CYS A 15 -0.82 12.14 24.71
N MET A 16 -0.32 11.28 25.58
CA MET A 16 -0.66 11.30 26.99
C MET A 16 0.24 12.32 27.68
N ILE A 17 -0.37 13.31 28.33
CA ILE A 17 0.34 14.26 29.16
C ILE A 17 -0.03 14.06 30.63
N THR A 18 0.96 14.19 31.50
CA THR A 18 0.74 14.34 32.93
C THR A 18 1.03 15.79 33.27
N VAL A 19 0.03 16.48 33.81
CA VAL A 19 0.13 17.88 34.19
C VAL A 19 0.15 17.96 35.71
N ASN A 20 1.15 18.64 36.25
CA ASN A 20 1.22 19.00 37.66
C ASN A 20 0.59 20.38 37.85
N TYR A 21 -0.18 20.49 38.92
CA TYR A 21 -0.74 21.77 39.36
C TYR A 21 -0.05 22.18 40.66
N PHE A 22 0.56 23.36 40.67
CA PHE A 22 1.12 23.98 41.86
C PHE A 22 0.88 25.49 41.78
N PHE A 23 0.19 26.04 42.76
CA PHE A 23 -0.18 27.44 42.82
C PHE A 23 0.42 28.10 44.06
N GLU A 24 1.05 29.25 43.86
CA GLU A 24 1.59 30.10 44.91
C GLU A 24 1.15 31.56 44.72
N GLU A 25 0.81 32.22 45.82
CA GLU A 25 0.26 33.57 45.79
C GLU A 25 1.33 34.59 45.34
N GLY A 26 1.05 35.35 44.27
CA GLY A 26 2.02 36.26 43.65
C GLY A 26 2.83 35.68 42.47
N GLN A 27 2.58 34.43 42.09
CA GLN A 27 3.25 33.79 40.95
C GLN A 27 2.89 34.47 39.62
N LYS A 28 3.92 34.79 38.81
CA LYS A 28 3.77 35.43 37.48
C LYS A 28 3.64 34.44 36.31
N THR A 29 3.89 33.15 36.56
CA THR A 29 3.85 32.07 35.56
C THR A 29 2.63 31.17 35.78
N SER A 30 2.26 30.39 34.76
CA SER A 30 1.15 29.44 34.85
C SER A 30 1.36 28.45 36.01
N PRO A 31 0.31 28.15 36.82
CA PRO A 31 0.38 27.14 37.89
C PRO A 31 0.38 25.70 37.35
N PHE A 32 0.23 25.54 36.04
CA PHE A 32 0.31 24.25 35.36
C PHE A 32 1.72 24.02 34.83
N SER A 33 2.33 22.90 35.20
CA SER A 33 3.60 22.43 34.66
C SER A 33 3.44 21.05 34.03
N LEU A 34 4.13 20.82 32.92
CA LEU A 34 4.04 19.58 32.16
C LEU A 34 5.08 18.60 32.72
N MET A 35 4.62 17.54 33.42
CA MET A 35 5.48 16.57 34.09
C MET A 35 5.97 15.49 33.13
N THR A 36 5.08 14.97 32.29
CA THR A 36 5.46 14.01 31.25
C THR A 36 4.64 14.26 30.00
N LEU A 37 5.26 14.04 28.84
CA LEU A 37 4.61 14.00 27.55
C LEU A 37 5.04 12.69 26.87
N LYS A 38 4.09 11.78 26.67
CA LYS A 38 4.28 10.51 25.97
C LYS A 38 3.42 10.50 24.71
N PRO A 39 4.01 10.65 23.51
CA PRO A 39 3.27 10.45 22.26
C PRO A 39 2.62 9.06 22.25
N ILE A 40 1.36 9.00 21.82
CA ILE A 40 0.62 7.75 21.60
C ILE A 40 0.97 7.18 20.22
N GLN A 41 1.27 8.03 19.23
CA GLN A 41 1.77 7.60 17.92
C GLN A 41 3.29 7.39 17.94
N MET A 42 3.75 6.37 17.20
CA MET A 42 5.17 6.02 17.13
C MET A 42 6.00 7.18 16.56
N PRO A 43 6.95 7.75 17.32
CA PRO A 43 7.74 8.89 16.86
C PRO A 43 8.61 8.50 15.65
N ASN A 44 9.22 7.31 15.68
CA ASN A 44 9.96 6.68 14.59
C ASN A 44 9.65 5.18 14.52
N MET A 45 9.74 4.61 13.31
CA MET A 45 9.53 3.18 13.07
C MET A 45 10.84 2.41 13.23
N ASP A 46 10.90 1.45 14.16
CA ASP A 46 12.03 0.51 14.26
C ASP A 46 11.80 -0.66 13.29
N MET A 47 12.49 -0.60 12.14
CA MET A 47 12.39 -1.64 11.13
C MET A 47 13.12 -2.92 11.51
N GLU A 48 14.16 -2.86 12.35
CA GLU A 48 14.89 -4.05 12.79
C GLU A 48 14.04 -4.89 13.76
N GLU A 49 13.21 -4.23 14.58
CA GLU A 49 12.19 -4.92 15.38
C GLU A 49 11.21 -5.69 14.49
N VAL A 50 10.68 -5.06 13.43
CA VAL A 50 9.77 -5.74 12.47
C VAL A 50 10.46 -6.92 11.81
N PHE A 51 11.71 -6.77 11.38
CA PHE A 51 12.45 -7.84 10.71
C PHE A 51 12.73 -9.01 11.63
N THR A 52 13.10 -8.72 12.88
CA THR A 52 13.33 -9.74 13.90
C THR A 52 12.03 -10.46 14.21
N ALA A 53 10.95 -9.73 14.52
CA ALA A 53 9.62 -10.28 14.78
C ALA A 53 9.14 -11.16 13.62
N ARG A 54 9.34 -10.72 12.37
CA ARG A 54 8.99 -11.49 11.17
C ARG A 54 9.63 -12.89 11.17
N THR A 55 10.85 -13.08 11.69
CA THR A 55 11.52 -14.39 11.70
C THR A 55 10.82 -15.43 12.59
N HIS A 56 10.01 -15.00 13.56
CA HIS A 56 9.26 -15.89 14.45
C HIS A 56 8.00 -16.49 13.81
N PHE A 57 7.63 -16.07 12.60
CA PHE A 57 6.45 -16.54 11.89
C PHE A 57 6.82 -17.28 10.62
N ASN A 58 6.09 -18.36 10.31
CA ASN A 58 6.08 -18.88 8.96
C ASN A 58 5.30 -17.93 8.02
N ARG A 59 5.37 -18.17 6.70
CA ARG A 59 4.73 -17.29 5.71
C ARG A 59 3.23 -17.17 5.91
N ASP A 60 2.53 -18.28 6.16
CA ASP A 60 1.07 -18.29 6.23
C ASP A 60 0.60 -17.63 7.54
N GLN A 61 1.31 -17.83 8.65
CA GLN A 61 1.09 -17.09 9.89
C GLN A 61 1.32 -15.59 9.72
N TRP A 62 2.34 -15.19 8.96
CA TRP A 62 2.60 -13.77 8.69
C TRP A 62 1.52 -13.13 7.81
N ILE A 63 1.02 -13.86 6.81
CA ILE A 63 -0.18 -13.45 6.04
C ILE A 63 -1.34 -13.21 7.00
N ASP A 64 -1.58 -14.12 7.94
CA ASP A 64 -2.65 -13.99 8.93
C ASP A 64 -2.48 -12.74 9.82
N VAL A 65 -1.24 -12.42 10.24
CA VAL A 65 -0.94 -11.18 10.98
C VAL A 65 -1.28 -9.94 10.15
N LEU A 66 -0.84 -9.88 8.89
CA LEU A 66 -1.13 -8.74 8.01
C LEU A 66 -2.64 -8.58 7.77
N LEU A 67 -3.35 -9.68 7.52
CA LEU A 67 -4.80 -9.67 7.32
C LEU A 67 -5.55 -9.20 8.57
N ARG A 68 -5.16 -9.66 9.77
CA ARG A 68 -5.74 -9.16 11.02
C ARG A 68 -5.47 -7.67 11.25
N SER A 69 -4.28 -7.20 10.84
CA SER A 69 -3.89 -5.79 10.95
C SER A 69 -4.74 -4.86 10.07
N VAL A 70 -5.38 -5.39 9.02
CA VAL A 70 -6.36 -4.66 8.20
C VAL A 70 -7.81 -5.03 8.54
N GLY A 71 -8.03 -5.71 9.67
CA GLY A 71 -9.35 -6.02 10.23
C GLY A 71 -9.99 -7.33 9.74
N MET A 72 -9.27 -8.17 8.99
CA MET A 72 -9.81 -9.40 8.40
C MET A 72 -9.49 -10.63 9.25
N GLU A 73 -10.45 -11.54 9.48
CA GLU A 73 -10.24 -12.81 10.17
C GLU A 73 -9.77 -13.91 9.20
N PRO A 74 -8.50 -14.34 9.25
CA PRO A 74 -7.95 -15.25 8.25
C PRO A 74 -8.48 -16.69 8.35
N ALA A 75 -9.01 -17.10 9.51
CA ALA A 75 -9.56 -18.43 9.71
C ALA A 75 -10.79 -18.72 8.81
N ASN A 76 -11.53 -17.67 8.45
CA ASN A 76 -12.76 -17.77 7.66
C ASN A 76 -12.53 -17.42 6.18
N ILE A 77 -11.27 -17.24 5.75
CA ILE A 77 -10.92 -16.77 4.41
C ILE A 77 -10.13 -17.86 3.68
N GLU A 78 -10.61 -18.25 2.50
CA GLU A 78 -9.92 -19.20 1.64
C GLU A 78 -8.54 -18.69 1.20
N GLN A 79 -7.60 -19.62 0.99
CA GLN A 79 -6.21 -19.26 0.68
C GLN A 79 -6.08 -18.36 -0.55
N ARG A 80 -6.90 -18.58 -1.58
CA ARG A 80 -6.89 -17.75 -2.80
C ARG A 80 -7.34 -16.32 -2.51
N THR A 81 -8.40 -16.16 -1.72
CA THR A 81 -8.90 -14.85 -1.29
C THR A 81 -7.88 -14.12 -0.42
N LYS A 82 -7.12 -14.82 0.43
CA LYS A 82 -6.01 -14.20 1.19
C LYS A 82 -5.01 -13.50 0.27
N TRP A 83 -4.64 -14.12 -0.86
CA TRP A 83 -3.72 -13.51 -1.83
C TRP A 83 -4.28 -12.25 -2.48
N HIS A 84 -5.58 -12.20 -2.79
CA HIS A 84 -6.22 -10.98 -3.30
C HIS A 84 -6.19 -9.86 -2.26
N LEU A 85 -6.46 -10.18 -0.99
CA LEU A 85 -6.37 -9.22 0.11
C LEU A 85 -4.94 -8.72 0.36
N ILE A 86 -3.94 -9.60 0.26
CA ILE A 86 -2.52 -9.20 0.29
C ILE A 86 -2.19 -8.28 -0.90
N THR A 87 -2.71 -8.59 -2.09
CA THR A 87 -2.45 -7.79 -3.31
C THR A 87 -3.00 -6.36 -3.17
N ARG A 88 -4.15 -6.18 -2.49
CA ARG A 88 -4.68 -4.84 -2.15
C ARG A 88 -3.72 -3.99 -1.32
N MET A 89 -2.80 -4.61 -0.57
CA MET A 89 -1.84 -3.88 0.26
C MET A 89 -0.56 -3.49 -0.48
N ILE A 90 -0.28 -4.04 -1.67
CA ILE A 90 0.92 -3.72 -2.42
C ILE A 90 1.07 -2.21 -2.73
N PRO A 91 0.01 -1.48 -3.14
CA PRO A 91 0.09 -0.05 -3.38
C PRO A 91 0.68 0.76 -2.22
N PHE A 92 0.56 0.30 -0.96
CA PHE A 92 1.12 0.98 0.21
C PHE A 92 2.63 0.76 0.37
N VAL A 93 3.19 -0.35 -0.08
CA VAL A 93 4.63 -0.68 0.06
C VAL A 93 5.45 -0.46 -1.21
N GLU A 94 4.80 -0.33 -2.36
CA GLU A 94 5.46 -0.17 -3.66
C GLU A 94 5.09 1.18 -4.30
N ASN A 95 6.10 1.93 -4.76
CA ASN A 95 5.90 3.26 -5.33
C ASN A 95 5.29 3.16 -6.73
N ASN A 96 4.31 4.00 -7.05
CA ASN A 96 3.62 4.01 -8.35
C ASN A 96 3.14 2.59 -8.77
N TYR A 97 2.59 1.82 -7.83
CA TYR A 97 2.02 0.51 -8.11
C TYR A 97 0.54 0.62 -8.42
N ASN A 98 0.25 0.80 -9.69
CA ASN A 98 -1.11 0.99 -10.20
C ASN A 98 -1.88 -0.32 -10.32
N VAL A 99 -3.08 -0.37 -9.76
CA VAL A 99 -3.95 -1.57 -9.81
C VAL A 99 -5.38 -1.22 -10.09
N CYS A 100 -6.10 -2.18 -10.63
CA CYS A 100 -7.56 -2.12 -10.74
C CYS A 100 -8.19 -3.26 -9.94
N GLU A 101 -9.22 -2.95 -9.16
CA GLU A 101 -10.07 -3.92 -8.50
C GLU A 101 -11.53 -3.70 -8.89
N LEU A 102 -12.10 -4.68 -9.59
CA LEU A 102 -13.51 -4.68 -9.98
C LEU A 102 -14.20 -5.93 -9.43
N GLY A 103 -15.37 -5.73 -8.82
CA GLY A 103 -16.11 -6.82 -8.22
C GLY A 103 -17.50 -6.40 -7.75
N PRO A 104 -18.24 -7.29 -7.08
CA PRO A 104 -19.54 -6.97 -6.53
C PRO A 104 -19.44 -5.94 -5.39
N ARG A 105 -20.57 -5.33 -5.07
CA ARG A 105 -20.69 -4.45 -3.89
C ARG A 105 -20.47 -5.25 -2.60
N GLY A 106 -19.90 -4.58 -1.61
CA GLY A 106 -19.76 -5.12 -0.25
C GLY A 106 -18.56 -6.01 -0.02
N THR A 107 -17.52 -5.98 -0.85
CA THR A 107 -16.29 -6.79 -0.69
C THR A 107 -15.16 -6.04 0.04
N GLY A 108 -15.44 -4.89 0.67
CA GLY A 108 -14.46 -4.10 1.43
C GLY A 108 -13.41 -3.36 0.59
N LYS A 109 -13.61 -3.23 -0.73
CA LYS A 109 -12.68 -2.60 -1.68
C LYS A 109 -12.18 -1.23 -1.22
N SER A 110 -13.11 -0.32 -0.95
CA SER A 110 -12.80 1.08 -0.62
C SER A 110 -12.31 1.26 0.81
N HIS A 111 -12.71 0.37 1.72
CA HIS A 111 -12.34 0.42 3.13
C HIS A 111 -10.83 0.32 3.33
N VAL A 112 -10.16 -0.60 2.63
CA VAL A 112 -8.71 -0.79 2.74
C VAL A 112 -7.96 0.50 2.41
N TYR A 113 -8.33 1.18 1.32
CA TYR A 113 -7.66 2.41 0.88
C TYR A 113 -8.05 3.64 1.69
N LYS A 114 -9.12 3.57 2.47
CA LYS A 114 -9.56 4.67 3.34
C LYS A 114 -9.00 4.56 4.76
N GLU A 115 -8.94 3.35 5.30
CA GLU A 115 -8.74 3.13 6.74
C GLU A 115 -7.36 2.55 7.09
N CYS A 116 -6.61 1.96 6.15
CA CYS A 116 -5.35 1.28 6.47
C CYS A 116 -4.11 2.20 6.50
N SER A 117 -4.22 3.45 6.07
CA SER A 117 -3.11 4.41 6.14
C SER A 117 -3.60 5.87 6.11
N PRO A 118 -3.07 6.75 6.98
CA PRO A 118 -3.35 8.18 6.91
C PRO A 118 -2.67 8.86 5.71
N ASN A 119 -1.80 8.16 4.98
CA ASN A 119 -1.16 8.64 3.75
C ASN A 119 -1.84 8.09 2.48
N SER A 120 -3.10 7.68 2.58
CA SER A 120 -3.94 7.26 1.45
C SER A 120 -5.19 8.13 1.33
N LEU A 121 -5.53 8.49 0.09
CA LEU A 121 -6.72 9.26 -0.20
C LEU A 121 -7.68 8.45 -1.06
N LEU A 122 -8.92 8.30 -0.59
CA LEU A 122 -10.03 7.79 -1.38
C LEU A 122 -10.78 8.97 -2.03
N VAL A 123 -10.69 9.09 -3.35
CA VAL A 123 -11.41 10.06 -4.16
C VAL A 123 -12.75 9.44 -4.59
N SER A 124 -13.84 9.98 -4.07
CA SER A 124 -15.22 9.60 -4.45
C SER A 124 -15.86 10.72 -5.28
N GLY A 125 -16.77 10.37 -6.20
CA GLY A 125 -17.63 11.37 -6.85
C GLY A 125 -17.18 11.88 -8.22
N GLY A 126 -16.27 11.18 -8.89
CA GLY A 126 -16.14 11.19 -10.35
C GLY A 126 -15.55 12.43 -11.02
N GLN A 127 -15.69 13.64 -10.47
CA GLN A 127 -15.11 14.84 -11.08
C GLN A 127 -13.75 15.17 -10.49
N THR A 128 -12.74 15.17 -11.34
CA THR A 128 -11.39 15.62 -10.98
C THR A 128 -10.81 16.53 -12.07
N THR A 129 -9.72 17.22 -11.74
CA THR A 129 -9.00 18.11 -12.65
C THR A 129 -7.53 17.76 -12.64
N VAL A 130 -6.82 18.14 -13.71
CA VAL A 130 -5.36 17.97 -13.78
C VAL A 130 -4.66 18.76 -12.68
N ALA A 131 -5.16 19.96 -12.38
CA ALA A 131 -4.60 20.81 -11.33
C ALA A 131 -4.70 20.15 -9.95
N ASN A 132 -5.83 19.50 -9.65
CA ASN A 132 -6.03 18.83 -8.37
C ASN A 132 -5.13 17.59 -8.24
N LEU A 133 -5.11 16.73 -9.27
CA LEU A 133 -4.37 15.48 -9.20
C LEU A 133 -2.86 15.66 -9.34
N PHE A 134 -2.42 16.49 -10.29
CA PHE A 134 -1.02 16.51 -10.73
C PHE A 134 -0.30 17.79 -10.35
N TYR A 135 -0.62 18.91 -11.02
CA TYR A 135 0.08 20.17 -10.79
C TYR A 135 -0.78 21.35 -11.18
N ASN A 136 -0.89 22.29 -10.25
CA ASN A 136 -1.58 23.55 -10.49
C ASN A 136 -0.57 24.59 -10.99
N MET A 137 -0.70 24.98 -12.26
CA MET A 137 0.18 25.97 -12.90
C MET A 137 0.05 27.38 -12.29
N ALA A 138 -1.12 27.74 -11.77
CA ALA A 138 -1.36 29.06 -11.20
C ALA A 138 -0.72 29.21 -9.81
N SER A 139 -0.85 28.20 -8.95
CA SER A 139 -0.24 28.22 -7.60
C SER A 139 1.17 27.62 -7.54
N ARG A 140 1.64 26.99 -8.63
CA ARG A 140 2.92 26.25 -8.69
C ARG A 140 3.06 25.16 -7.62
N GLN A 141 1.94 24.51 -7.29
CA GLN A 141 1.89 23.46 -6.28
C GLN A 141 1.60 22.11 -6.91
N ILE A 142 2.28 21.09 -6.40
CA ILE A 142 2.01 19.70 -6.74
C ILE A 142 0.67 19.31 -6.12
N GLY A 143 -0.15 18.64 -6.93
CA GLY A 143 -1.44 18.11 -6.52
C GLY A 143 -1.32 16.84 -5.69
N LEU A 144 -2.40 16.07 -5.66
CA LEU A 144 -2.53 14.87 -4.84
C LEU A 144 -1.36 13.87 -5.02
N VAL A 145 -0.82 13.71 -6.23
CA VAL A 145 0.27 12.74 -6.51
C VAL A 145 1.58 13.05 -5.79
N GLY A 146 1.78 14.28 -5.32
CA GLY A 146 2.94 14.68 -4.50
C GLY A 146 2.71 14.58 -3.00
N MET A 147 1.46 14.47 -2.55
CA MET A 147 1.09 14.51 -1.14
C MET A 147 0.77 13.14 -0.55
N TRP A 148 0.27 12.21 -1.37
CA TRP A 148 -0.26 10.92 -0.93
C TRP A 148 0.60 9.75 -1.41
N ASP A 149 0.70 8.69 -0.61
CA ASP A 149 1.36 7.44 -1.00
C ASP A 149 0.45 6.61 -1.92
N VAL A 150 -0.87 6.69 -1.70
CA VAL A 150 -1.90 6.00 -2.48
C VAL A 150 -3.05 6.96 -2.79
N ILE A 151 -3.49 6.98 -4.03
CA ILE A 151 -4.69 7.68 -4.48
C ILE A 151 -5.62 6.62 -5.06
N ALA A 152 -6.71 6.34 -4.33
CA ALA A 152 -7.73 5.39 -4.75
C ALA A 152 -8.93 6.12 -5.31
N PHE A 153 -9.30 5.81 -6.55
CA PHE A 153 -10.52 6.28 -7.18
C PHE A 153 -11.63 5.26 -6.92
N ASP A 154 -12.59 5.63 -6.07
CA ASP A 154 -13.81 4.83 -5.91
C ASP A 154 -14.77 5.13 -7.06
N GLU A 155 -15.58 4.14 -7.42
CA GLU A 155 -16.52 4.21 -8.54
C GLU A 155 -15.86 4.66 -9.86
N VAL A 156 -14.93 3.83 -10.38
CA VAL A 156 -14.18 4.15 -11.62
C VAL A 156 -15.04 4.60 -12.79
N ALA A 157 -16.28 4.12 -12.90
CA ALA A 157 -17.24 4.51 -13.94
C ALA A 157 -17.57 6.00 -13.93
N GLY A 158 -17.47 6.65 -12.76
CA GLY A 158 -17.74 8.07 -12.60
C GLY A 158 -16.56 8.97 -12.95
N ILE A 159 -15.35 8.44 -13.17
CA ILE A 159 -14.16 9.25 -13.40
C ILE A 159 -14.32 10.10 -14.67
N THR A 160 -14.21 11.41 -14.50
CA THR A 160 -14.32 12.42 -15.53
C THR A 160 -13.30 13.51 -15.25
N PHE A 161 -12.49 13.82 -16.27
CA PHE A 161 -11.56 14.93 -16.25
C PHE A 161 -12.20 16.12 -16.94
N LYS A 162 -12.19 17.29 -16.28
CA LYS A 162 -12.59 18.55 -16.93
C LYS A 162 -11.62 18.94 -18.04
N ASP A 163 -10.35 18.63 -17.85
CA ASP A 163 -9.27 18.91 -18.80
C ASP A 163 -9.14 17.79 -19.83
N LYS A 164 -9.06 18.15 -21.13
CA LYS A 164 -8.97 17.18 -22.23
C LYS A 164 -7.70 16.33 -22.19
N ASP A 165 -6.62 16.83 -21.60
CA ASP A 165 -5.33 16.17 -21.48
C ASP A 165 -5.18 15.31 -20.21
N GLY A 166 -6.19 15.29 -19.32
CA GLY A 166 -6.06 14.66 -18.01
C GLY A 166 -5.79 13.16 -18.04
N VAL A 167 -6.46 12.43 -18.95
CA VAL A 167 -6.21 10.99 -19.14
C VAL A 167 -4.80 10.74 -19.69
N GLN A 168 -4.30 11.61 -20.58
CA GLN A 168 -2.95 11.47 -21.14
C GLN A 168 -1.87 11.68 -20.07
N ILE A 169 -2.00 12.73 -19.26
CA ILE A 169 -1.06 13.01 -18.16
C ILE A 169 -1.08 11.86 -17.13
N MET A 170 -2.26 11.31 -16.85
CA MET A 170 -2.40 10.13 -16.01
C MET A 170 -1.65 8.92 -16.58
N LYS A 171 -1.75 8.66 -17.88
CA LYS A 171 -0.99 7.56 -18.53
C LYS A 171 0.51 7.74 -18.38
N ASP A 172 1.00 8.95 -18.62
CA ASP A 172 2.43 9.26 -18.53
C ASP A 172 2.92 9.03 -17.09
N TYR A 173 2.18 9.57 -16.11
CA TYR A 173 2.47 9.35 -14.69
C TYR A 173 2.46 7.88 -14.29
N MET A 174 1.42 7.13 -14.66
CA MET A 174 1.32 5.71 -14.33
C MET A 174 2.45 4.88 -14.96
N ALA A 175 3.02 5.33 -16.08
CA ALA A 175 4.13 4.66 -16.75
C ALA A 175 5.49 4.91 -16.08
N SER A 176 5.81 6.16 -15.73
CA SER A 176 7.15 6.55 -15.28
C SER A 176 7.24 6.99 -13.82
N GLY A 177 6.12 7.30 -13.17
CA GLY A 177 6.09 7.96 -11.86
C GLY A 177 6.37 9.46 -11.96
N SER A 178 6.36 9.99 -13.18
CA SER A 178 6.61 11.40 -13.46
C SER A 178 5.69 11.90 -14.56
N PHE A 179 5.48 13.21 -14.60
CA PHE A 179 4.72 13.83 -15.66
C PHE A 179 5.36 15.17 -16.04
N SER A 180 5.19 15.53 -17.31
CA SER A 180 5.71 16.79 -17.85
C SER A 180 4.63 17.86 -17.83
N ARG A 181 4.94 19.02 -17.23
CA ARG A 181 4.10 20.22 -17.33
C ARG A 181 4.98 21.43 -17.59
N GLY A 182 4.85 22.01 -18.79
CA GLY A 182 5.73 23.09 -19.22
C GLY A 182 7.13 22.59 -19.56
N ARG A 183 8.16 23.15 -18.90
CA ARG A 183 9.57 22.75 -19.11
C ARG A 183 10.10 21.81 -18.03
N ASP A 184 9.35 21.57 -16.96
CA ASP A 184 9.80 20.79 -15.81
C ASP A 184 9.12 19.41 -15.80
N SER A 185 9.91 18.39 -15.45
CA SER A 185 9.42 17.04 -15.13
C SER A 185 9.21 16.93 -13.64
N ILE A 186 8.00 16.59 -13.21
CA ILE A 186 7.64 16.44 -11.80
C ILE A 186 7.52 14.96 -11.47
N GLU A 187 8.30 14.51 -10.49
CA GLU A 187 8.23 13.14 -9.98
C GLU A 187 7.23 13.02 -8.82
N GLY A 188 6.54 11.89 -8.76
CA GLY A 188 5.66 11.54 -7.66
C GLY A 188 5.78 10.05 -7.34
N LYS A 189 5.44 9.68 -6.11
CA LYS A 189 5.52 8.30 -5.65
C LYS A 189 4.16 7.62 -5.50
N ALA A 190 3.07 8.39 -5.58
CA ALA A 190 1.71 7.91 -5.38
C ALA A 190 1.38 6.71 -6.28
N SER A 191 0.79 5.68 -5.69
CA SER A 191 0.18 4.56 -6.43
C SER A 191 -1.26 4.90 -6.78
N MET A 192 -1.69 4.63 -8.01
CA MET A 192 -3.08 4.83 -8.43
C MET A 192 -3.89 3.55 -8.36
N VAL A 193 -4.94 3.55 -7.55
CA VAL A 193 -5.82 2.40 -7.35
C VAL A 193 -7.18 2.73 -7.93
N PHE A 194 -7.72 1.84 -8.74
CA PHE A 194 -9.00 2.03 -9.42
C PHE A 194 -10.00 0.99 -8.94
N VAL A 195 -10.99 1.44 -8.16
CA VAL A 195 -11.96 0.58 -7.49
C VAL A 195 -13.34 0.75 -8.13
N GLY A 196 -13.92 -0.36 -8.59
CA GLY A 196 -15.19 -0.32 -9.31
C GLY A 196 -16.11 -1.48 -9.02
N ASN A 197 -17.37 -1.31 -9.43
CA ASN A 197 -18.37 -2.35 -9.34
C ASN A 197 -18.59 -3.00 -10.70
N ILE A 198 -18.72 -4.32 -10.70
CA ILE A 198 -19.23 -5.08 -11.84
C ILE A 198 -20.70 -5.42 -11.55
N ASN A 199 -21.58 -4.96 -12.44
CA ASN A 199 -23.04 -5.13 -12.29
C ASN A 199 -23.59 -6.34 -13.08
N GLN A 200 -22.75 -6.99 -13.91
CA GLN A 200 -23.10 -8.17 -14.71
C GLN A 200 -22.29 -9.37 -14.24
N SER A 201 -22.69 -10.58 -14.60
CA SER A 201 -21.85 -11.75 -14.33
C SER A 201 -20.53 -11.66 -15.11
N VAL A 202 -19.45 -12.19 -14.53
CA VAL A 202 -18.14 -12.24 -15.21
C VAL A 202 -18.23 -13.01 -16.51
N GLU A 203 -18.98 -14.11 -16.53
CA GLU A 203 -19.23 -14.90 -17.76
C GLU A 203 -19.90 -14.08 -18.85
N THR A 204 -20.87 -13.23 -18.48
CA THR A 204 -21.53 -12.33 -19.42
C THR A 204 -20.52 -11.32 -19.96
N LEU A 205 -19.75 -10.65 -19.09
CA LEU A 205 -18.78 -9.65 -19.51
C LEU A 205 -17.71 -10.19 -20.46
N VAL A 206 -17.21 -11.40 -20.20
CA VAL A 206 -16.21 -12.04 -21.07
C VAL A 206 -16.81 -12.42 -22.42
N LYS A 207 -18.12 -12.72 -22.49
CA LYS A 207 -18.82 -13.05 -23.73
C LYS A 207 -19.23 -11.82 -24.54
N THR A 208 -19.56 -10.70 -23.87
CA THR A 208 -20.18 -9.53 -24.52
C THR A 208 -19.25 -8.31 -24.62
N SER A 209 -18.17 -8.27 -23.83
CA SER A 209 -17.28 -7.11 -23.74
C SER A 209 -15.90 -7.51 -23.16
N HIS A 210 -15.37 -6.72 -22.22
CA HIS A 210 -14.11 -6.97 -21.51
C HIS A 210 -14.25 -6.67 -20.01
N LEU A 211 -13.32 -7.19 -19.21
CA LEU A 211 -13.32 -7.07 -17.74
C LEU A 211 -13.12 -5.64 -17.22
N LEU A 212 -12.77 -4.70 -18.09
CA LEU A 212 -12.56 -3.27 -17.79
C LEU A 212 -13.70 -2.39 -18.32
N ALA A 213 -14.80 -3.00 -18.79
CA ALA A 213 -15.99 -2.30 -19.27
C ALA A 213 -16.57 -1.25 -18.29
N PRO A 214 -16.41 -1.38 -16.95
CA PRO A 214 -16.85 -0.33 -16.03
C PRO A 214 -16.09 1.01 -16.14
N PHE A 215 -14.96 1.09 -16.86
CA PHE A 215 -14.25 2.36 -17.01
C PHE A 215 -14.97 3.35 -17.93
N PRO A 216 -14.70 4.66 -17.81
CA PRO A 216 -15.20 5.65 -18.75
C PRO A 216 -14.68 5.37 -20.16
N ALA A 217 -15.48 5.63 -21.20
CA ALA A 217 -15.10 5.36 -22.59
C ALA A 217 -13.77 6.01 -23.00
N ALA A 218 -13.45 7.21 -22.47
CA ALA A 218 -12.19 7.91 -22.73
C ALA A 218 -10.94 7.22 -22.13
N MET A 219 -11.13 6.27 -21.22
CA MET A 219 -10.08 5.49 -20.56
C MET A 219 -10.09 4.02 -21.02
N ILE A 220 -11.07 3.60 -21.82
CA ILE A 220 -11.11 2.27 -22.43
C ILE A 220 -10.21 2.30 -23.66
N ASP A 221 -8.91 2.19 -23.43
CA ASP A 221 -7.90 1.99 -24.46
C ASP A 221 -6.74 1.13 -23.96
N THR A 222 -6.09 0.43 -24.89
CA THR A 222 -4.99 -0.50 -24.59
C THR A 222 -3.82 0.20 -23.91
N ALA A 223 -3.51 1.44 -24.29
CA ALA A 223 -2.39 2.19 -23.70
C ALA A 223 -2.65 2.62 -22.26
N PHE A 224 -3.91 2.76 -21.84
CA PHE A 224 -4.29 2.94 -20.43
C PHE A 224 -4.19 1.62 -19.66
N PHE A 225 -4.75 0.54 -20.21
CA PHE A 225 -4.79 -0.77 -19.53
C PHE A 225 -3.41 -1.38 -19.30
N ASP A 226 -2.48 -1.16 -20.23
CA ASP A 226 -1.08 -1.56 -20.09
C ASP A 226 -0.33 -0.83 -18.96
N ARG A 227 -0.98 0.11 -18.26
CA ARG A 227 -0.42 0.81 -17.09
C ARG A 227 -0.80 0.19 -15.76
N PHE A 228 -1.66 -0.83 -15.76
CA PHE A 228 -1.93 -1.63 -14.57
C PHE A 228 -0.85 -2.68 -14.36
N HIS A 229 -0.35 -2.77 -13.13
CA HIS A 229 0.56 -3.84 -12.74
C HIS A 229 -0.20 -5.10 -12.32
N ALA A 230 -1.43 -4.93 -11.82
CA ALA A 230 -2.30 -6.05 -11.46
C ALA A 230 -3.78 -5.69 -11.62
N TYR A 231 -4.57 -6.72 -11.94
CA TYR A 231 -6.02 -6.73 -11.86
C TYR A 231 -6.43 -7.64 -10.69
N ILE A 232 -7.11 -7.09 -9.69
CA ILE A 232 -7.61 -7.83 -8.54
C ILE A 232 -9.06 -8.26 -8.85
N PRO A 233 -9.34 -9.57 -9.00
CA PRO A 233 -10.67 -10.07 -9.30
C PRO A 233 -11.55 -10.00 -8.05
N GLY A 234 -12.19 -8.85 -7.84
CA GLY A 234 -13.01 -8.60 -6.66
C GLY A 234 -14.21 -9.54 -6.52
N TRP A 235 -14.62 -10.23 -7.59
CA TRP A 235 -15.65 -11.28 -7.56
C TRP A 235 -15.20 -12.58 -6.87
N GLU A 236 -13.89 -12.80 -6.70
CA GLU A 236 -13.36 -13.92 -5.92
C GLU A 236 -13.20 -13.57 -4.43
N ILE A 237 -13.57 -12.35 -4.03
CA ILE A 237 -13.62 -11.91 -2.63
C ILE A 237 -15.08 -11.98 -2.18
N PRO A 238 -15.40 -12.72 -1.11
CA PRO A 238 -16.77 -12.85 -0.64
C PRO A 238 -17.29 -11.49 -0.16
N LYS A 239 -18.62 -11.32 -0.22
CA LYS A 239 -19.26 -10.17 0.40
C LYS A 239 -19.01 -10.20 1.90
N MET A 240 -18.62 -9.05 2.45
CA MET A 240 -18.28 -8.88 3.85
C MET A 240 -19.45 -9.26 4.75
N ARG A 241 -19.14 -10.07 5.77
CA ARG A 241 -20.04 -10.57 6.80
C ARG A 241 -19.32 -10.44 8.15
N PRO A 242 -20.04 -10.35 9.28
CA PRO A 242 -19.43 -10.27 10.61
C PRO A 242 -18.30 -11.27 10.86
N GLU A 243 -18.47 -12.52 10.38
CA GLU A 243 -17.48 -13.60 10.49
C GLU A 243 -16.15 -13.33 9.78
N PHE A 244 -16.08 -12.43 8.80
CA PHE A 244 -14.84 -12.07 8.11
C PHE A 244 -14.05 -10.97 8.83
N PHE A 245 -14.60 -10.38 9.90
CA PHE A 245 -13.90 -9.37 10.69
C PHE A 245 -13.28 -9.98 11.93
N THR A 246 -12.03 -9.61 12.20
CA THR A 246 -11.31 -10.13 13.38
C THR A 246 -11.62 -9.30 14.62
N ASN A 247 -11.68 -9.98 15.76
CA ASN A 247 -11.64 -9.37 17.10
C ASN A 247 -10.34 -9.73 17.84
N ARG A 248 -9.34 -10.25 17.11
CA ARG A 248 -8.04 -10.66 17.65
C ARG A 248 -6.99 -9.58 17.40
N TYR A 249 -5.84 -9.75 18.04
CA TYR A 249 -4.71 -8.84 17.87
C TYR A 249 -4.15 -8.85 16.44
N GLY A 250 -3.87 -7.64 15.96
CA GLY A 250 -3.07 -7.33 14.79
C GLY A 250 -2.18 -6.12 15.09
N LEU A 251 -1.41 -5.67 14.11
CA LEU A 251 -0.68 -4.41 14.21
C LEU A 251 -1.69 -3.26 14.22
N ILE A 252 -1.45 -2.26 15.06
CA ILE A 252 -2.24 -1.03 15.06
C ILE A 252 -2.04 -0.29 13.72
N THR A 253 -3.09 0.38 13.23
CA THR A 253 -3.10 1.00 11.90
C THR A 253 -1.93 1.94 11.66
N ASP A 254 -1.59 2.80 12.63
CA ASP A 254 -0.49 3.75 12.49
C ASP A 254 0.88 3.05 12.36
N TYR A 255 1.08 1.97 13.12
CA TYR A 255 2.28 1.13 13.03
C TYR A 255 2.36 0.44 11.67
N LEU A 256 1.25 -0.13 11.20
CA LEU A 256 1.17 -0.77 9.89
C LEU A 256 1.44 0.23 8.76
N ALA A 257 0.88 1.44 8.85
CA ALA A 257 1.05 2.48 7.85
C ALA A 257 2.51 2.96 7.76
N GLU A 258 3.16 3.23 8.90
CA GLU A 258 4.55 3.64 8.92
C GLU A 258 5.49 2.49 8.48
N TYR A 259 5.20 1.24 8.89
CA TYR A 259 5.88 0.04 8.36
C TYR A 259 5.82 0.02 6.82
N MET A 260 4.61 0.14 6.26
CA MET A 260 4.44 0.07 4.81
C MET A 260 5.17 1.21 4.12
N ARG A 261 5.12 2.43 4.69
CA ARG A 261 5.80 3.61 4.17
C ARG A 261 7.32 3.49 4.18
N GLU A 262 7.90 2.93 5.24
CA GLU A 262 9.35 2.65 5.29
C GLU A 262 9.74 1.60 4.23
N MET A 263 8.90 0.59 3.98
CA MET A 263 9.15 -0.38 2.91
C MET A 263 9.13 0.22 1.50
N ARG A 264 8.42 1.35 1.27
CA ARG A 264 8.47 2.10 0.00
C ARG A 264 9.85 2.64 -0.33
N LYS A 265 10.71 2.86 0.68
CA LYS A 265 12.09 3.35 0.50
C LYS A 265 13.05 2.26 0.07
N ARG A 266 12.65 0.99 0.16
CA ARG A 266 13.45 -0.18 -0.20
C ARG A 266 13.09 -0.65 -1.61
N SER A 267 14.05 -1.24 -2.31
CA SER A 267 13.84 -1.80 -3.67
C SER A 267 14.03 -3.31 -3.67
N PHE A 268 13.05 -4.03 -4.21
CA PHE A 268 13.10 -5.49 -4.41
C PHE A 268 12.83 -5.86 -5.88
N SER A 269 12.88 -4.89 -6.80
CA SER A 269 12.51 -5.05 -8.22
C SER A 269 13.31 -6.14 -8.94
N ASP A 270 14.57 -6.33 -8.57
CA ASP A 270 15.48 -7.30 -9.21
C ASP A 270 15.56 -8.63 -8.44
N ALA A 271 14.81 -8.76 -7.34
CA ALA A 271 14.82 -9.96 -6.49
C ALA A 271 14.40 -11.24 -7.25
N ILE A 272 13.51 -11.09 -8.24
CA ILE A 272 13.04 -12.21 -9.07
C ILE A 272 14.15 -12.80 -9.94
N ASP A 273 15.09 -11.98 -10.40
CA ASP A 273 16.15 -12.37 -11.34
C ASP A 273 17.14 -13.37 -10.73
N LYS A 274 17.23 -13.40 -9.39
CA LYS A 274 18.03 -14.38 -8.65
C LYS A 274 17.59 -15.82 -8.88
N PHE A 275 16.32 -16.04 -9.20
CA PHE A 275 15.72 -17.38 -9.23
C PHE A 275 15.02 -17.73 -10.56
N TYR A 276 14.63 -16.72 -11.32
CA TYR A 276 13.82 -16.87 -12.53
C TYR A 276 14.33 -15.96 -13.64
N LYS A 277 14.17 -16.42 -14.88
CA LYS A 277 14.29 -15.58 -16.08
C LYS A 277 12.90 -15.40 -16.67
N LEU A 278 12.53 -14.15 -16.93
CA LEU A 278 11.26 -13.85 -17.58
C LEU A 278 11.33 -14.26 -19.06
N GLY A 279 10.25 -14.87 -19.56
CA GLY A 279 10.21 -15.37 -20.93
C GLY A 279 10.11 -14.25 -21.96
N ASN A 280 10.58 -14.52 -23.18
CA ASN A 280 10.64 -13.53 -24.27
C ASN A 280 9.25 -13.11 -24.82
N ASN A 281 8.17 -13.74 -24.37
CA ASN A 281 6.80 -13.40 -24.76
C ASN A 281 6.24 -12.21 -23.96
N LEU A 282 6.92 -11.78 -22.90
CA LEU A 282 6.53 -10.62 -22.09
C LEU A 282 7.09 -9.35 -22.71
N ASN A 283 6.24 -8.35 -22.90
CA ASN A 283 6.73 -7.02 -23.28
C ASN A 283 7.35 -6.31 -22.07
N GLN A 284 7.99 -5.15 -22.29
CA GLN A 284 8.65 -4.41 -21.21
C GLN A 284 7.70 -3.96 -20.09
N ARG A 285 6.43 -3.66 -20.41
CA ARG A 285 5.42 -3.27 -19.41
C ARG A 285 5.00 -4.47 -18.56
N ASP A 286 4.82 -5.63 -19.16
CA ASP A 286 4.53 -6.88 -18.44
C ASP A 286 5.69 -7.23 -17.50
N VAL A 287 6.94 -7.06 -17.97
CA VAL A 287 8.13 -7.27 -17.14
C VAL A 287 8.13 -6.32 -15.94
N ILE A 288 7.80 -5.04 -16.13
CA ILE A 288 7.68 -4.05 -15.05
C ILE A 288 6.56 -4.45 -14.07
N ALA A 289 5.39 -4.86 -14.58
CA ALA A 289 4.26 -5.34 -13.79
C ALA A 289 4.66 -6.52 -12.89
N VAL A 290 5.30 -7.55 -13.45
CA VAL A 290 5.76 -8.71 -12.70
C VAL A 290 6.80 -8.31 -11.64
N ARG A 291 7.82 -7.53 -12.01
CA ARG A 291 8.87 -7.10 -11.07
C ARG A 291 8.32 -6.30 -9.90
N ARG A 292 7.44 -5.32 -10.18
CA ARG A 292 6.83 -4.49 -9.12
C ARG A 292 5.86 -5.29 -8.25
N THR A 293 5.10 -6.22 -8.84
CA THR A 293 4.21 -7.12 -8.07
C THR A 293 5.02 -7.99 -7.12
N VAL A 294 6.10 -8.61 -7.61
CA VAL A 294 6.99 -9.44 -6.78
C VAL A 294 7.69 -8.62 -5.71
N SER A 295 8.19 -7.43 -6.06
CA SER A 295 8.79 -6.49 -5.11
C SER A 295 7.81 -6.16 -3.98
N GLY A 296 6.58 -5.77 -4.33
CA GLY A 296 5.51 -5.50 -3.37
C GLY A 296 5.17 -6.67 -2.46
N LEU A 297 5.01 -7.87 -3.02
CA LEU A 297 4.75 -9.09 -2.25
C LEU A 297 5.92 -9.43 -1.33
N LEU A 298 7.17 -9.29 -1.78
CA LEU A 298 8.35 -9.52 -0.94
C LEU A 298 8.44 -8.49 0.17
N LYS A 299 8.14 -7.22 -0.10
CA LYS A 299 8.10 -6.18 0.94
C LYS A 299 7.07 -6.47 2.01
N LEU A 300 5.92 -7.03 1.65
CA LEU A 300 4.89 -7.45 2.62
C LEU A 300 5.29 -8.73 3.37
N LEU A 301 5.72 -9.77 2.64
CA LEU A 301 5.85 -11.13 3.16
C LEU A 301 7.25 -11.49 3.66
N HIS A 302 8.28 -10.82 3.16
CA HIS A 302 9.70 -11.03 3.50
C HIS A 302 10.42 -9.68 3.62
N PRO A 303 9.92 -8.76 4.47
CA PRO A 303 10.45 -7.39 4.58
C PRO A 303 11.93 -7.33 4.97
N ASN A 304 12.42 -8.37 5.66
CA ASN A 304 13.80 -8.56 6.08
C ASN A 304 14.74 -9.07 4.97
N GLY A 305 14.27 -9.20 3.73
CA GLY A 305 15.10 -9.68 2.60
C GLY A 305 15.40 -11.19 2.63
N CYS A 306 14.86 -11.93 3.59
CA CYS A 306 15.09 -13.36 3.73
C CYS A 306 14.05 -14.18 2.95
N TYR A 307 14.32 -14.41 1.66
CA TYR A 307 13.48 -15.20 0.77
C TYR A 307 14.27 -16.20 -0.08
N SER A 308 13.63 -17.33 -0.38
CA SER A 308 14.16 -18.42 -1.23
C SER A 308 13.27 -18.62 -2.46
N LYS A 309 13.73 -19.42 -3.44
CA LYS A 309 12.99 -19.70 -4.69
C LYS A 309 11.53 -20.12 -4.49
N ARG A 310 11.22 -20.83 -3.39
CA ARG A 310 9.86 -21.29 -3.03
C ARG A 310 9.15 -20.42 -1.98
N GLY A 311 9.68 -19.23 -1.68
CA GLY A 311 9.11 -18.34 -0.65
C GLY A 311 9.19 -18.89 0.77
N ARG A 312 10.14 -19.81 1.06
CA ARG A 312 10.42 -20.24 2.44
C ARG A 312 11.29 -19.18 3.12
N PRO A 313 11.05 -18.87 4.41
CA PRO A 313 11.97 -18.04 5.19
C PRO A 313 13.39 -18.60 5.12
N CYS A 314 14.40 -17.73 5.03
CA CYS A 314 15.76 -18.16 5.32
C CYS A 314 15.78 -18.59 6.79
N LEU A 315 16.03 -19.86 7.08
CA LEU A 315 16.41 -20.26 8.43
C LEU A 315 17.70 -19.50 8.76
N PRO A 316 17.81 -18.84 9.92
CA PRO A 316 19.12 -18.35 10.36
C PRO A 316 20.05 -19.56 10.45
N ASP A 317 21.19 -19.49 9.78
CA ASP A 317 22.22 -20.52 9.85
C ASP A 317 22.73 -20.57 11.31
N LEU A 318 22.15 -21.46 12.12
CA LEU A 318 22.67 -21.84 13.44
C LEU A 318 23.92 -22.71 13.26
N ARG A 319 24.92 -22.21 12.53
CA ARG A 319 26.24 -22.84 12.39
C ARG A 319 27.34 -21.90 12.85
N HIS A 320 27.26 -21.49 14.10
CA HIS A 320 28.46 -21.21 14.88
C HIS A 320 28.46 -22.12 16.11
N GLY A 321 29.27 -23.18 16.05
CA GLY A 321 29.55 -24.06 17.18
C GLY A 321 29.79 -25.51 16.80
N SER A 322 31.01 -25.82 16.35
CA SER A 322 31.80 -27.06 16.60
C SER A 322 32.68 -27.40 15.39
N PRO A 323 34.02 -27.49 15.53
CA PRO A 323 34.89 -27.94 14.46
C PRO A 323 34.96 -29.48 14.40
N SER A 324 35.23 -29.97 13.18
CA SER A 324 35.75 -31.30 12.83
C SER A 324 34.92 -32.54 13.17
N SER A 325 34.46 -33.26 12.14
CA SER A 325 35.16 -34.48 11.70
C SER A 325 34.43 -35.17 10.53
N SER A 326 35.16 -35.30 9.42
CA SER A 326 35.29 -36.49 8.56
C SER A 326 34.07 -37.17 7.93
N GLN A 327 34.20 -37.30 6.59
CA GLN A 327 33.75 -38.40 5.72
C GLN A 327 32.25 -38.46 5.37
N ARG A 328 31.78 -38.90 4.20
CA ARG A 328 32.26 -39.21 2.83
C ARG A 328 30.97 -39.67 2.12
N THR A 329 30.77 -39.31 0.84
CA THR A 329 30.02 -40.07 -0.22
C THR A 329 28.60 -40.58 0.07
N ALA A 330 27.57 -40.43 -0.77
CA ALA A 330 27.49 -40.28 -2.22
C ALA A 330 26.20 -39.53 -2.61
#